data_AF-A0A1J5RS35-F1
#
_entry.id   AF-A0A1J5RS35-F1
#
_cell.length_a   1.000
_cell.length_b   1.000
_cell.length_c   1.000
_cell.angle_alpha   90.00
_cell.angle_beta   90.00
_cell.angle_gamma   90.00
#
_symmetry.space_group_name_H-M   'P 1'
#
loop_
_entity.id
_entity.type
_entity.pdbx_description
1 polymer ?
#
loop_
_entity_poly.entity_id
_entity_poly.type
_entity_poly.pdbx_seq_one_letter_code
_entity_poly.pdbx_strand_id
1 'polypeptide(L)'
;MNLPMRFRYIQANQSCVTRDMRKKHEMEIALEHSYFVGFRITAESVMSYQHTLILTDDYESLVIGICEERNMILDQQLATSLNDIEPVFVRSLLMQDQVMIAFIDAYGINTEIREILSRRDDHRFTVLGMLGNEEICLIPENAHDALAAMRLARWESIKLAAKVFQPLDVRQAHPVTREFEIRFHRVVDQFMELLESSCEKGQLQ
;
A
#
# COMPACT_ATOMS: atom_id res chain seq x y z
N MET A 1 3.61 -26.50 -9.80
CA MET A 1 4.40 -25.39 -10.40
C MET A 1 3.44 -24.24 -10.69
N ASN A 2 3.42 -23.20 -9.85
CA ASN A 2 2.62 -22.01 -10.11
C ASN A 2 3.31 -21.21 -11.22
N LEU A 3 2.76 -21.23 -12.43
CA LEU A 3 3.19 -20.34 -13.51
C LEU A 3 3.14 -18.90 -12.97
N PRO A 4 4.23 -18.12 -13.06
CA PRO A 4 4.18 -16.73 -12.66
C PRO A 4 3.12 -16.04 -13.52
N MET A 5 2.11 -15.48 -12.86
CA MET A 5 1.11 -14.65 -13.53
C MET A 5 1.87 -13.57 -14.30
N ARG A 6 1.68 -13.49 -15.62
CA ARG A 6 2.40 -12.52 -16.44
C ARG A 6 1.82 -11.14 -16.17
N PHE A 7 2.55 -10.36 -15.38
CA PHE A 7 2.32 -8.92 -15.26
C PHE A 7 2.42 -8.31 -16.65
N ARG A 8 1.44 -7.49 -17.05
CA ARG A 8 1.52 -6.77 -18.34
C ARG A 8 2.53 -5.64 -18.23
N TYR A 9 2.74 -5.13 -17.01
CA TYR A 9 3.73 -4.10 -16.74
C TYR A 9 5.07 -4.71 -16.31
N ILE A 10 6.16 -4.09 -16.78
CA ILE A 10 7.53 -4.51 -16.47
C ILE A 10 7.76 -4.36 -14.97
N GLN A 11 8.15 -5.45 -14.31
CA GLN A 11 8.59 -5.40 -12.92
C GLN A 11 10.08 -5.10 -12.88
N ALA A 12 10.52 -4.26 -11.94
CA ALA A 12 11.93 -4.15 -11.62
C ALA A 12 12.42 -5.52 -11.12
N ASN A 13 13.54 -6.02 -11.65
CA ASN A 13 14.06 -7.38 -11.37
C ASN A 13 14.76 -7.47 -9.99
N GLN A 14 14.09 -7.03 -8.92
CA GLN A 14 14.66 -6.94 -7.59
C GLN A 14 13.88 -7.74 -6.55
N SER A 15 14.61 -8.27 -5.57
CA SER A 15 14.03 -8.92 -4.39
C SER A 15 13.30 -7.88 -3.56
N CYS A 16 12.00 -8.05 -3.36
CA CYS A 16 11.22 -7.18 -2.50
C CYS A 16 11.58 -7.49 -1.05
N VAL A 17 12.20 -6.54 -0.36
CA VAL A 17 12.63 -6.69 1.03
C VAL A 17 11.56 -6.10 1.94
N THR A 18 11.20 -6.80 3.01
CA THR A 18 10.33 -6.21 4.04
C THR A 18 11.14 -5.19 4.85
N ARG A 19 10.61 -3.97 5.01
CA ARG A 19 11.19 -2.92 5.85
C ARG A 19 10.49 -2.88 7.19
N ASP A 20 11.26 -2.94 8.27
CA ASP A 20 10.73 -2.69 9.61
C ASP A 20 11.02 -1.25 10.04
N MET A 21 9.98 -0.42 10.03
CA MET A 21 10.02 1.01 10.39
C MET A 21 9.33 1.29 11.73
N ARG A 22 8.99 0.22 12.47
CA ARG A 22 8.36 0.32 13.79
C ARG A 22 9.30 1.03 14.76
N LYS A 23 8.73 1.90 15.58
CA LYS A 23 9.48 2.62 16.62
C LYS A 23 9.67 1.72 17.83
N LYS A 24 8.71 0.82 18.06
CA LYS A 24 8.77 -0.18 19.11
C LYS A 24 9.31 -1.48 18.52
N HIS A 25 10.30 -2.05 19.18
CA HIS A 25 10.78 -3.36 18.80
C HIS A 25 9.84 -4.42 19.39
N GLU A 26 8.85 -4.82 18.61
CA GLU A 26 7.90 -5.86 18.95
C GLU A 26 8.17 -7.12 18.10
N MET A 27 8.24 -8.28 18.74
CA MET A 27 8.48 -9.53 18.02
C MET A 27 7.25 -10.00 17.24
N GLU A 28 6.06 -9.68 17.73
CA GLU A 28 4.81 -9.96 17.04
C GLU A 28 4.56 -8.92 15.95
N ILE A 29 4.06 -9.38 14.80
CA ILE A 29 3.71 -8.49 13.68
C ILE A 29 2.19 -8.49 13.54
N ALA A 30 1.59 -7.32 13.78
CA ALA A 30 0.17 -7.09 13.55
C ALA A 30 -0.11 -6.72 12.09
N LEU A 31 -1.21 -7.23 11.53
CA LEU A 31 -1.60 -6.94 10.13
C LEU A 31 -1.93 -5.46 9.90
N GLU A 32 -2.51 -4.81 10.89
CA GLU A 32 -2.78 -3.36 10.89
C GLU A 32 -1.51 -2.50 10.79
N HIS A 33 -0.38 -3.05 11.21
CA HIS A 33 0.95 -2.42 11.13
C HIS A 33 1.72 -2.81 9.87
N SER A 34 1.12 -3.56 8.96
CA SER A 34 1.81 -4.07 7.76
C SER A 34 1.19 -3.46 6.50
N TYR A 35 2.02 -2.85 5.66
CA TYR A 35 1.58 -2.14 4.46
C TYR A 35 2.31 -2.63 3.22
N PHE A 36 1.56 -3.07 2.22
CA PHE A 36 2.06 -3.29 0.87
C PHE A 36 2.10 -1.95 0.12
N VAL A 37 3.24 -1.59 -0.44
CA VAL A 37 3.42 -0.35 -1.20
C VAL A 37 3.91 -0.67 -2.60
N GLY A 38 3.23 -0.14 -3.61
CA GLY A 38 3.59 -0.25 -5.02
C GLY A 38 4.11 1.08 -5.57
N PHE A 39 5.21 1.01 -6.31
CA PHE A 39 5.90 2.15 -6.92
C PHE A 39 5.85 2.04 -8.44
N ARG A 40 5.63 3.18 -9.08
CA ARG A 40 5.92 3.41 -10.49
C ARG A 40 7.30 4.06 -10.58
N ILE A 41 8.13 3.54 -11.47
CA ILE A 41 9.48 4.03 -11.74
C ILE A 41 9.56 4.42 -13.21
N THR A 42 9.87 5.68 -13.49
CA THR A 42 9.94 6.23 -14.86
C THR A 42 11.38 6.59 -15.20
N ALA A 43 12.08 5.74 -15.95
CA ALA A 43 13.47 5.97 -16.34
C ALA A 43 13.60 6.03 -17.86
N GLU A 44 14.12 7.14 -18.40
CA GLU A 44 14.50 7.29 -19.82
C GLU A 44 13.42 6.82 -20.83
N SER A 45 12.14 7.02 -20.51
CA SER A 45 10.93 6.62 -21.30
C SER A 45 10.41 5.20 -21.05
N VAL A 46 11.01 4.43 -20.15
CA VAL A 46 10.52 3.13 -19.70
C VAL A 46 9.82 3.28 -18.36
N MET A 47 8.60 2.77 -18.26
CA MET A 47 7.91 2.61 -16.99
C MET A 47 8.11 1.19 -16.48
N SER A 48 8.65 1.07 -15.28
CA SER A 48 8.72 -0.18 -14.53
C SER A 48 8.05 -0.03 -13.17
N TYR A 49 7.80 -1.15 -12.51
CA TYR A 49 7.05 -1.17 -11.25
C TYR A 49 7.75 -2.05 -10.24
N GLN A 50 7.69 -1.62 -8.98
CA GLN A 50 8.25 -2.33 -7.83
C GLN A 50 7.23 -2.31 -6.70
N HIS A 51 7.40 -3.20 -5.73
CA HIS A 51 6.66 -3.12 -4.48
C HIS A 51 7.56 -3.45 -3.30
N THR A 52 7.13 -3.04 -2.12
CA THR A 52 7.74 -3.40 -0.84
C THR A 52 6.67 -3.72 0.20
N LEU A 53 7.06 -4.41 1.26
CA LEU A 53 6.26 -4.55 2.47
C LEU A 53 6.90 -3.68 3.55
N ILE A 54 6.11 -2.85 4.22
CA ILE A 54 6.56 -1.93 5.26
C ILE A 54 5.81 -2.25 6.56
N LEU A 55 6.55 -2.54 7.62
CA LEU A 55 6.03 -2.67 8.97
C LEU A 55 6.17 -1.33 9.69
N THR A 56 5.11 -0.87 10.34
CA THR A 56 5.04 0.46 10.92
C THR A 56 3.97 0.56 12.00
N ASP A 57 4.27 1.26 13.10
CA ASP A 57 3.33 1.45 14.22
C ASP A 57 2.47 2.71 14.06
N ASP A 58 2.83 3.59 13.13
CA ASP A 58 2.12 4.84 12.90
C ASP A 58 2.29 5.39 11.48
N TYR A 59 1.56 6.45 11.17
CA TYR A 59 1.60 7.11 9.87
C TYR A 59 2.98 7.70 9.55
N GLU A 60 3.68 8.29 10.53
CA GLU A 60 4.95 8.96 10.27
C GLU A 60 6.02 7.92 9.91
N SER A 61 6.07 6.80 10.63
CA SER A 61 6.93 5.67 10.30
C SER A 61 6.60 5.06 8.92
N LEU A 62 5.32 5.03 8.51
CA LEU A 62 4.93 4.61 7.16
C LEU A 62 5.53 5.55 6.10
N VAL A 63 5.39 6.86 6.29
CA VAL A 63 5.95 7.86 5.38
C VAL A 63 7.46 7.75 5.29
N ILE A 64 8.16 7.58 6.43
CA ILE A 64 9.61 7.38 6.44
C ILE A 64 9.98 6.12 5.64
N GLY A 65 9.29 5.00 5.86
CA GLY A 65 9.54 3.76 5.12
C GLY A 65 9.38 3.90 3.60
N ILE A 66 8.34 4.62 3.16
CA ILE A 66 8.12 4.89 1.73
C ILE A 66 9.26 5.76 1.17
N CYS A 67 9.68 6.79 1.92
CA CYS A 67 10.81 7.63 1.52
C CYS A 67 12.13 6.86 1.44
N GLU A 68 12.41 5.97 2.40
CA GLU A 68 13.59 5.11 2.37
C GLU A 68 13.59 4.14 1.20
N GLU A 69 12.44 3.54 0.88
CA GLU A 69 12.33 2.69 -0.31
C GLU A 69 12.59 3.47 -1.60
N ARG A 70 12.09 4.71 -1.70
CA ARG A 70 12.39 5.58 -2.86
C ARG A 70 13.88 5.88 -2.97
N ASN A 71 14.54 6.20 -1.87
CA ASN A 71 15.99 6.41 -1.86
C ASN A 71 16.74 5.13 -2.28
N MET A 72 16.33 3.95 -1.78
CA MET A 72 16.95 2.69 -2.18
C MET A 72 16.77 2.41 -3.69
N ILE A 73 15.57 2.63 -4.24
CA ILE A 73 15.31 2.47 -5.69
C ILE A 73 16.25 3.39 -6.51
N LEU A 74 16.46 4.62 -6.03
CA LEU A 74 17.40 5.56 -6.65
C LEU A 74 18.86 5.07 -6.54
N ASP A 75 19.28 4.62 -5.36
CA ASP A 75 20.64 4.10 -5.11
C ASP A 75 20.96 2.87 -5.97
N GLN A 76 19.93 2.09 -6.30
CA GLN A 76 20.01 0.94 -7.20
C GLN A 76 20.08 1.32 -8.68
N GLN A 77 20.06 2.62 -9.00
CA GLN A 77 20.11 3.14 -10.36
C GLN A 77 18.93 2.66 -11.23
N LEU A 78 17.80 2.34 -10.61
CA LEU A 78 16.56 2.03 -11.33
C LEU A 78 15.87 3.30 -11.84
N ALA A 79 16.28 4.46 -11.32
CA ALA A 79 15.75 5.77 -11.63
C ALA A 79 16.89 6.81 -11.67
N THR A 80 16.64 7.98 -12.27
CA THR A 80 17.64 9.06 -12.34
C THR A 80 17.42 10.13 -11.26
N SER A 81 16.20 10.23 -10.75
CA SER A 81 15.79 11.17 -9.72
C SER A 81 14.72 10.57 -8.81
N LEU A 82 14.56 11.11 -7.60
CA LEU A 82 13.42 10.75 -6.74
C LEU A 82 12.07 11.09 -7.39
N ASN A 83 12.03 12.09 -8.28
CA ASN A 83 10.81 12.47 -9.00
C ASN A 83 10.37 11.41 -10.01
N ASP A 84 11.26 10.51 -10.39
CA ASP A 84 10.95 9.38 -11.27
C ASP A 84 10.28 8.22 -10.53
N ILE A 85 10.24 8.28 -9.19
CA ILE A 85 9.80 7.20 -8.32
C ILE A 85 8.58 7.67 -7.53
N GLU A 86 7.41 7.18 -7.93
CA GLU A 86 6.12 7.60 -7.39
C GLU A 86 5.45 6.41 -6.70
N PRO A 87 5.10 6.50 -5.40
CA PRO A 87 4.19 5.55 -4.80
C PRO A 87 2.81 5.73 -5.43
N VAL A 88 2.26 4.67 -6.01
CA VAL A 88 0.96 4.69 -6.72
C VAL A 88 -0.08 3.78 -6.09
N PHE A 89 0.35 2.95 -5.16
CA PHE A 89 -0.49 1.99 -4.45
C PHE A 89 0.02 1.83 -3.03
N VAL A 90 -0.87 1.93 -2.03
CA VAL A 90 -0.56 1.66 -0.62
C VAL A 90 -1.73 0.89 -0.05
N ARG A 91 -1.51 -0.29 0.54
CA ARG A 91 -2.58 -1.05 1.17
C ARG A 91 -2.13 -1.73 2.44
N SER A 92 -2.86 -1.48 3.53
CA SER A 92 -2.74 -2.21 4.78
C SER A 92 -3.15 -3.66 4.60
N LEU A 93 -2.41 -4.58 5.23
CA LEU A 93 -2.75 -6.00 5.23
C LEU A 93 -4.04 -6.29 6.01
N LEU A 94 -4.47 -5.39 6.90
CA LEU A 94 -5.79 -5.43 7.54
C LEU A 94 -6.94 -5.48 6.52
N MET A 95 -6.72 -5.05 5.27
CA MET A 95 -7.70 -5.14 4.20
C MET A 95 -7.98 -6.58 3.71
N GLN A 96 -7.32 -7.60 4.27
CA GLN A 96 -7.71 -9.02 4.12
C GLN A 96 -8.71 -9.48 5.19
N ASP A 97 -8.89 -8.71 6.27
CA ASP A 97 -9.81 -9.06 7.33
C ASP A 97 -11.25 -9.09 6.81
N GLN A 98 -11.95 -10.20 7.10
CA GLN A 98 -13.31 -10.43 6.58
C GLN A 98 -14.33 -9.43 7.14
N VAL A 99 -14.14 -8.95 8.37
CA VAL A 99 -15.01 -7.93 8.97
C VAL A 99 -14.82 -6.61 8.24
N MET A 100 -13.57 -6.23 7.94
CA MET A 100 -13.26 -5.04 7.17
C MET A 100 -13.86 -5.09 5.75
N ILE A 101 -13.71 -6.21 5.06
CA ILE A 101 -14.29 -6.41 3.72
C ILE A 101 -15.82 -6.26 3.76
N ALA A 102 -16.47 -6.97 4.68
CA ALA A 102 -17.93 -6.91 4.84
C ALA A 102 -18.41 -5.48 5.18
N PHE A 103 -17.66 -4.75 6.00
CA PHE A 103 -17.95 -3.37 6.33
C PHE A 103 -17.87 -2.49 5.07
N ILE A 104 -16.78 -2.55 4.31
CA ILE A 104 -16.61 -1.77 3.07
C ILE A 104 -17.75 -2.04 2.07
N ASP A 105 -18.15 -3.32 1.93
CA ASP A 105 -19.27 -3.71 1.07
C ASP A 105 -20.60 -3.13 1.55
N ALA A 106 -20.87 -3.18 2.85
CA ALA A 106 -22.12 -2.65 3.44
C ALA A 106 -22.28 -1.14 3.22
N TYR A 107 -21.17 -0.39 3.18
CA TYR A 107 -21.19 1.05 2.89
C TYR A 107 -21.19 1.37 1.39
N GLY A 108 -21.18 0.39 0.49
CA GLY A 108 -21.21 0.61 -0.96
C GLY A 108 -19.92 1.21 -1.55
N ILE A 109 -18.87 1.34 -0.75
CA ILE A 109 -17.58 1.98 -1.09
C ILE A 109 -16.95 1.34 -2.33
N ASN A 110 -17.08 0.02 -2.48
CA ASN A 110 -16.53 -0.70 -3.64
C ASN A 110 -17.12 -0.24 -4.97
N THR A 111 -18.36 0.25 -4.99
CA THR A 111 -18.96 0.83 -6.20
C THR A 111 -18.31 2.15 -6.54
N GLU A 112 -18.13 3.04 -5.56
CA GLU A 112 -17.47 4.34 -5.75
C GLU A 112 -16.02 4.18 -6.20
N ILE A 113 -15.25 3.29 -5.56
CA ILE A 113 -13.88 2.96 -5.96
C ILE A 113 -13.86 2.51 -7.43
N ARG A 114 -14.76 1.58 -7.80
CA ARG A 114 -14.85 1.07 -9.18
C ARG A 114 -15.17 2.18 -10.18
N GLU A 115 -16.04 3.11 -9.84
CA GLU A 115 -16.37 4.25 -10.70
C GLU A 115 -15.17 5.19 -10.88
N ILE A 116 -14.48 5.52 -9.79
CA ILE A 116 -13.29 6.39 -9.82
C ILE A 116 -12.17 5.75 -10.63
N LEU A 117 -11.91 4.46 -10.42
CA LEU A 117 -10.84 3.71 -11.09
C LEU A 117 -11.23 3.17 -12.47
N SER A 118 -12.43 3.50 -12.97
CA SER A 118 -12.93 3.02 -14.26
C SER A 118 -12.16 3.56 -15.47
N ARG A 119 -11.50 4.72 -15.31
CA ARG A 119 -10.75 5.40 -16.36
C ARG A 119 -9.36 5.75 -15.86
N ARG A 120 -8.39 5.71 -16.78
CA ARG A 120 -7.02 6.12 -16.47
C ARG A 120 -6.99 7.63 -16.20
N ASP A 121 -6.49 7.99 -15.03
CA ASP A 121 -6.17 9.36 -14.63
C ASP A 121 -5.02 9.30 -13.60
N ASP A 122 -3.81 9.61 -14.06
CA ASP A 122 -2.59 9.46 -13.26
C ASP A 122 -2.51 10.46 -12.10
N HIS A 123 -3.42 11.44 -12.03
CA HIS A 123 -3.52 12.37 -10.91
C HIS A 123 -4.66 12.06 -9.95
N ARG A 124 -5.50 11.07 -10.28
CA ARG A 124 -6.67 10.74 -9.46
C ARG A 124 -6.38 9.54 -8.59
N PHE A 125 -6.63 9.71 -7.29
CA PHE A 125 -6.45 8.70 -6.28
C PHE A 125 -7.76 8.45 -5.53
N THR A 126 -7.91 7.22 -5.06
CA THR A 126 -8.88 6.85 -4.03
C THR A 126 -8.11 6.67 -2.74
N VAL A 127 -8.55 7.30 -1.65
CA VAL A 127 -7.99 7.12 -0.32
C VAL A 127 -9.08 6.59 0.61
N LEU A 128 -9.04 5.31 0.89
CA LEU A 128 -9.87 4.65 1.88
C LEU A 128 -9.12 4.61 3.21
N GLY A 129 -9.79 4.95 4.30
CA GLY A 129 -9.19 4.86 5.63
C GLY A 129 -10.20 4.88 6.76
N MET A 130 -9.70 4.77 7.99
CA MET A 130 -10.49 4.83 9.21
C MET A 130 -10.40 6.20 9.87
N LEU A 131 -11.54 6.74 10.30
CA LEU A 131 -11.68 7.91 11.16
C LEU A 131 -11.89 7.47 12.60
N GLY A 132 -10.87 7.65 13.44
CA GLY A 132 -10.84 6.99 14.75
C GLY A 132 -10.79 5.48 14.58
N ASN A 133 -11.58 4.74 15.36
CA ASN A 133 -11.51 3.27 15.43
C ASN A 133 -12.71 2.54 14.81
N GLU A 134 -13.72 3.26 14.29
CA GLU A 134 -15.04 2.66 14.00
C GLU A 134 -15.66 3.10 12.67
N GLU A 135 -15.14 4.15 12.04
CA GLU A 135 -15.76 4.76 10.87
C GLU A 135 -14.82 4.66 9.68
N ILE A 136 -15.26 4.04 8.58
CA ILE A 136 -14.51 4.01 7.32
C ILE A 136 -15.02 5.12 6.42
N CYS A 137 -14.10 5.83 5.76
CA CYS A 137 -14.44 6.79 4.73
C CYS A 137 -13.57 6.63 3.48
N LEU A 138 -14.17 6.94 2.32
CA LEU A 138 -13.50 7.06 1.05
C LEU A 138 -13.37 8.54 0.70
N ILE A 139 -12.14 9.00 0.47
CA ILE A 139 -11.84 10.37 0.06
C ILE A 139 -11.18 10.30 -1.32
N PRO A 140 -11.86 10.73 -2.40
CA PRO A 140 -11.25 10.86 -3.71
C PRO A 140 -10.35 12.09 -3.74
N GLU A 141 -9.10 11.92 -4.18
CA GLU A 141 -8.09 12.96 -4.15
C GLU A 141 -7.48 13.21 -5.53
N ASN A 142 -7.09 14.47 -5.77
CA ASN A 142 -6.27 14.84 -6.91
C ASN A 142 -4.85 15.18 -6.42
N ALA A 143 -3.89 14.32 -6.78
CA ALA A 143 -2.53 14.36 -6.24
C ALA A 143 -1.51 13.86 -7.27
N HIS A 144 -0.23 14.18 -7.04
CA HIS A 144 0.86 13.68 -7.88
C HIS A 144 1.26 12.25 -7.55
N ASP A 145 1.12 11.83 -6.29
CA ASP A 145 1.41 10.47 -5.84
C ASP A 145 0.53 10.07 -4.64
N ALA A 146 0.65 8.81 -4.22
CA ALA A 146 -0.12 8.25 -3.11
C ALA A 146 0.21 8.93 -1.76
N LEU A 147 1.45 9.39 -1.54
CA LEU A 147 1.83 10.09 -0.31
C LEU A 147 1.13 11.45 -0.20
N ALA A 148 1.10 12.19 -1.32
CA ALA A 148 0.38 13.45 -1.41
C ALA A 148 -1.13 13.24 -1.22
N ALA A 149 -1.71 12.20 -1.83
CA ALA A 149 -3.11 11.84 -1.63
C ALA A 149 -3.43 11.52 -0.16
N MET A 150 -2.61 10.70 0.50
CA MET A 150 -2.76 10.38 1.93
C MET A 150 -2.72 11.64 2.80
N ARG A 151 -1.80 12.57 2.51
CA ARG A 151 -1.66 13.82 3.26
C ARG A 151 -2.87 14.73 3.07
N LEU A 152 -3.39 14.85 1.85
CA LEU A 152 -4.59 15.63 1.54
C LEU A 152 -5.80 15.06 2.27
N ALA A 153 -6.04 13.75 2.16
CA ALA A 153 -7.14 13.07 2.83
C ALA A 153 -7.09 13.24 4.36
N ARG A 154 -5.91 13.17 4.99
CA ARG A 154 -5.73 13.46 6.42
C ARG A 154 -6.08 14.91 6.77
N TRP A 155 -5.77 15.86 5.90
CA TRP A 155 -6.09 17.26 6.14
C TRP A 155 -7.59 17.53 5.99
N GLU A 156 -8.24 16.91 4.99
CA GLU A 156 -9.68 16.97 4.81
C GLU A 156 -10.43 16.34 5.99
N SER A 157 -9.97 15.17 6.47
CA SER A 157 -10.59 14.49 7.62
C SER A 157 -10.54 15.31 8.90
N ILE A 158 -9.43 16.01 9.16
CA ILE A 158 -9.28 16.88 10.33
C ILE A 158 -10.30 18.02 10.26
N LYS A 159 -10.53 18.59 9.08
CA LYS A 159 -11.54 19.65 8.90
C LYS A 159 -12.96 19.16 9.11
N LEU A 160 -13.27 17.94 8.68
CA LEU A 160 -14.63 17.40 8.69
C LEU A 160 -15.02 16.85 10.07
N ALA A 161 -14.11 16.15 10.74
CA ALA A 161 -14.47 15.36 11.92
C ALA A 161 -13.55 15.58 13.13
N ALA A 162 -12.44 16.32 13.00
CA ALA A 162 -11.41 16.45 14.04
C ALA A 162 -10.89 15.10 14.60
N LYS A 163 -11.03 14.02 13.82
CA LYS A 163 -10.57 12.67 14.16
C LYS A 163 -9.25 12.36 13.47
N VAL A 164 -8.48 11.46 14.08
CA VAL A 164 -7.30 10.85 13.45
C VAL A 164 -7.78 10.01 12.26
N PHE A 165 -7.19 10.25 11.09
CA PHE A 165 -7.41 9.45 9.90
C PHE A 165 -6.22 8.54 9.64
N GLN A 166 -6.49 7.23 9.57
CA GLN A 166 -5.54 6.20 9.21
C GLN A 166 -5.84 5.71 7.79
N PRO A 167 -4.98 5.99 6.80
CA PRO A 167 -5.14 5.44 5.46
C PRO A 167 -4.94 3.93 5.50
N LEU A 168 -5.86 3.19 4.88
CA LEU A 168 -5.84 1.74 4.76
C LEU A 168 -5.60 1.28 3.33
N ASP A 169 -6.12 2.00 2.33
CA ASP A 169 -6.00 1.62 0.94
C ASP A 169 -6.01 2.85 0.05
N VAL A 170 -4.94 3.02 -0.71
CA VAL A 170 -4.68 4.17 -1.57
C VAL A 170 -4.37 3.63 -2.95
N ARG A 171 -5.21 3.97 -3.93
CA ARG A 171 -5.06 3.47 -5.31
C ARG A 171 -5.10 4.62 -6.29
N GLN A 172 -4.09 4.69 -7.15
CA GLN A 172 -4.14 5.52 -8.36
C GLN A 172 -5.16 4.94 -9.35
N ALA A 173 -5.85 5.81 -10.08
CA ALA A 173 -6.67 5.45 -11.23
C ALA A 173 -5.79 5.07 -12.43
N HIS A 174 -4.97 4.03 -12.28
CA HIS A 174 -4.09 3.48 -13.31
C HIS A 174 -4.31 1.98 -13.46
N PRO A 175 -4.27 1.39 -14.68
CA PRO A 175 -4.58 -0.02 -14.83
C PRO A 175 -3.60 -0.98 -14.13
N VAL A 176 -2.39 -0.51 -13.78
CA VAL A 176 -1.42 -1.27 -12.97
C VAL A 176 -1.94 -1.60 -11.58
N THR A 177 -2.90 -0.83 -11.05
CA THR A 177 -3.54 -1.08 -9.76
C THR A 177 -4.09 -2.50 -9.67
N ARG A 178 -4.67 -3.04 -10.75
CA ARG A 178 -5.17 -4.43 -10.79
C ARG A 178 -4.06 -5.46 -10.65
N GLU A 179 -2.87 -5.15 -11.17
CA GLU A 179 -1.71 -6.02 -11.05
C GLU A 179 -1.12 -5.97 -9.64
N PHE A 180 -1.10 -4.79 -9.02
CA PHE A 180 -0.75 -4.65 -7.61
C PHE A 180 -1.76 -5.34 -6.68
N GLU A 181 -3.06 -5.35 -6.99
CA GLU A 181 -4.07 -6.10 -6.24
C GLU A 181 -3.77 -7.61 -6.24
N ILE A 182 -3.54 -8.18 -7.41
CA ILE A 182 -3.15 -9.60 -7.54
C ILE A 182 -1.87 -9.88 -6.73
N ARG A 183 -0.90 -8.97 -6.79
CA ARG A 183 0.37 -9.12 -6.08
C ARG A 183 0.20 -9.00 -4.57
N PHE A 184 -0.65 -8.08 -4.12
CA PHE A 184 -0.98 -7.89 -2.72
C PHE A 184 -1.48 -9.19 -2.12
N HIS A 185 -2.52 -9.82 -2.69
CA HIS A 185 -3.04 -11.10 -2.19
C HIS A 185 -1.94 -12.16 -2.07
N ARG A 186 -1.11 -12.33 -3.12
CA ARG A 186 -0.01 -13.28 -3.08
C ARG A 186 1.02 -12.97 -1.99
N VAL A 187 1.37 -11.70 -1.79
CA VAL A 187 2.32 -11.29 -0.75
C VAL A 187 1.71 -11.51 0.63
N VAL A 188 0.42 -11.24 0.82
CA VAL A 188 -0.23 -11.51 2.11
C VAL A 188 -0.25 -13.00 2.41
N ASP A 189 -0.62 -13.85 1.45
CA ASP A 189 -0.62 -15.31 1.64
C ASP A 189 0.77 -15.81 2.08
N GLN A 190 1.82 -15.38 1.38
CA GLN A 190 3.20 -15.72 1.71
C GLN A 190 3.63 -15.19 3.08
N PHE A 191 3.18 -13.98 3.43
CA PHE A 191 3.48 -13.36 4.71
C PHE A 191 2.79 -14.11 5.86
N MET A 192 1.54 -14.51 5.70
CA MET A 192 0.79 -15.30 6.68
C MET A 192 1.42 -16.69 6.89
N GLU A 193 1.82 -17.38 5.82
CA GLU A 193 2.54 -18.66 5.92
C GLU A 193 3.83 -18.54 6.75
N LEU A 194 4.56 -17.42 6.63
CA LEU A 194 5.77 -17.15 7.42
C LEU A 194 5.45 -16.86 8.89
N LEU A 195 4.36 -16.16 9.18
CA LEU A 195 3.90 -15.92 10.56
C LEU A 195 3.46 -17.23 11.24
N GLU A 196 2.70 -18.08 10.54
CA GLU A 196 2.22 -19.35 11.08
C GLU A 196 3.37 -20.36 11.29
N SER A 197 4.28 -20.46 10.34
CA SER A 197 5.45 -21.36 10.45
C SER A 197 6.48 -20.94 11.50
N SER A 198 6.49 -19.66 11.89
CA SER A 198 7.32 -19.18 13.01
C SER A 198 6.72 -19.53 14.38
N CYS A 199 5.39 -19.59 14.50
CA CYS A 199 4.68 -20.08 15.70
C CYS A 199 4.92 -21.58 15.98
N GLU A 200 4.94 -22.43 14.94
CA GLU A 200 5.16 -23.88 15.13
C GLU A 200 6.57 -24.23 15.63
N LYS A 201 7.58 -23.42 15.27
CA LYS A 201 8.97 -23.64 15.72
C LYS A 201 9.24 -23.17 17.15
N GLY A 202 8.36 -22.32 17.70
CA GLY A 202 8.45 -21.83 19.08
C GLY A 202 7.89 -22.78 20.14
N GLN A 203 7.17 -23.84 19.74
CA GLN A 203 6.55 -24.81 20.67
C GLN A 203 7.39 -26.10 20.88
N LEU A 204 8.60 -26.17 20.31
CA LEU A 204 9.49 -27.33 20.38
C LEU A 204 10.78 -27.08 21.20
N GLN A 205 10.74 -26.21 22.22
CA GLN A 205 11.84 -26.02 23.17
C GLN A 205 11.44 -26.37 24.60
#